data_AF-A0A6M9PQG3-F1
#
_entry.id   AF-A0A6M9PQG3-F1
#
_cell.length_a   1.000
_cell.length_b   1.000
_cell.length_c   1.000
_cell.angle_alpha   90.00
_cell.angle_beta   90.00
_cell.angle_gamma   90.00
#
_symmetry.space_group_name_H-M   'P 1'
#
loop_
_entity.id
_entity.type
_entity.pdbx_description
1 polymer ?
#
loop_
_entity_poly.entity_id
_entity_poly.type
_entity_poly.pdbx_seq_one_letter_code
_entity_poly.pdbx_strand_id
1 'polypeptide(L)'
;MTMSDSNKQAPNVIGTWIGKTNDAVIGGGSHYPNGEKGEVRFLGLTVTYQFDKQSNRAFAGTFTIEGHTVQIVGSFSRDLMSGTMADKDGIYTFKMSGPNEMSVCFASTTTDRYDKSAGPVADCHDITRQA
;
A
#
# COMPACT_ATOMS: atom_id res chain seq x y z
N MET A 1 -15.65 16.00 36.06
CA MET A 1 -14.34 15.32 36.00
C MET A 1 -14.30 14.53 34.69
N THR A 2 -13.95 15.18 33.60
CA THR A 2 -13.85 14.52 32.28
C THR A 2 -12.60 13.66 32.28
N MET A 3 -12.78 12.37 31.96
CA MET A 3 -11.72 11.39 31.91
C MET A 3 -10.60 11.85 30.97
N SER A 4 -9.38 11.72 31.46
CA SER A 4 -8.15 11.91 30.69
C SER A 4 -8.14 10.97 29.48
N ASP A 5 -8.13 11.55 28.28
CA ASP A 5 -7.69 10.84 27.08
C ASP A 5 -6.25 10.40 27.33
N SER A 6 -6.06 9.10 27.61
CA SER A 6 -4.76 8.49 27.48
C SER A 6 -4.26 8.79 26.07
N ASN A 7 -3.07 9.39 25.99
CA ASN A 7 -2.44 9.87 24.76
C ASN A 7 -2.19 8.68 23.81
N LYS A 8 -3.22 8.24 23.07
CA LYS A 8 -3.10 7.12 22.14
C LYS A 8 -2.15 7.55 21.03
N GLN A 9 -0.98 6.95 21.02
CA GLN A 9 0.01 7.11 19.97
C GLN A 9 -0.28 6.13 18.83
N ALA A 10 0.05 6.52 17.59
CA ALA A 10 -0.06 5.60 16.46
C ALA A 10 0.87 4.38 16.67
N PRO A 11 0.46 3.17 16.25
CA PRO A 11 1.34 2.01 16.21
C PRO A 11 2.63 2.31 15.46
N ASN A 12 3.77 1.79 15.95
CA ASN A 12 5.03 1.87 15.23
C ASN A 12 4.96 1.01 13.97
N VAL A 13 5.14 1.59 12.78
CA VAL A 13 5.17 0.86 11.49
C VAL A 13 6.58 0.70 10.93
N ILE A 14 7.59 1.28 11.55
CA ILE A 14 8.99 1.22 11.08
C ILE A 14 9.46 -0.22 10.96
N GLY A 15 9.95 -0.60 9.79
CA GLY A 15 10.45 -1.93 9.51
C GLY A 15 10.17 -2.40 8.10
N THR A 16 10.57 -3.64 7.84
CA THR A 16 10.34 -4.33 6.58
C THR A 16 9.09 -5.19 6.71
N TRP A 17 8.19 -5.08 5.74
CA TRP A 17 6.94 -5.82 5.67
C TRP A 17 6.85 -6.52 4.33
N ILE A 18 6.45 -7.79 4.32
CA ILE A 18 6.39 -8.59 3.10
C ILE A 18 5.02 -9.23 3.00
N GLY A 19 4.47 -9.23 1.79
CA GLY A 19 3.23 -9.95 1.46
C GLY A 19 3.19 -10.36 0.00
N LYS A 20 2.02 -10.83 -0.42
CA LYS A 20 1.73 -11.21 -1.80
C LYS A 20 0.47 -10.51 -2.26
N THR A 21 0.57 -9.74 -3.35
CA THR A 21 -0.57 -9.03 -3.93
C THR A 21 -1.64 -10.00 -4.45
N ASN A 22 -2.84 -9.47 -4.65
CA ASN A 22 -3.97 -10.12 -5.30
C ASN A 22 -4.58 -9.12 -6.30
N ASP A 23 -3.81 -8.85 -7.35
CA ASP A 23 -4.10 -7.80 -8.31
C ASP A 23 -5.18 -8.23 -9.30
N ALA A 24 -6.20 -7.40 -9.47
CA ALA A 24 -7.08 -7.39 -10.63
C ALA A 24 -6.70 -6.21 -11.53
N VAL A 25 -6.24 -6.51 -12.75
CA VAL A 25 -5.65 -5.53 -13.66
C VAL A 25 -6.37 -5.56 -15.00
N ILE A 26 -6.62 -4.38 -15.57
CA ILE A 26 -7.04 -4.24 -16.97
C ILE A 26 -5.92 -3.60 -17.77
N GLY A 27 -5.48 -4.22 -18.85
CA GLY A 27 -4.41 -3.66 -19.69
C GLY A 27 -2.99 -4.00 -19.22
N GLY A 28 -2.01 -3.37 -19.88
CA GLY A 28 -0.60 -3.37 -19.49
C GLY A 28 -0.16 -2.04 -18.89
N GLY A 29 1.04 -1.98 -18.30
CA GLY A 29 1.60 -0.76 -17.73
C GLY A 29 2.98 -0.96 -17.13
N SER A 30 3.53 0.06 -16.48
CA SER A 30 4.91 0.06 -15.95
C SER A 30 5.19 -1.10 -14.99
N HIS A 31 4.23 -1.44 -14.11
CA HIS A 31 4.33 -2.59 -13.19
C HIS A 31 3.70 -3.87 -13.76
N TYR A 32 3.10 -3.79 -14.96
CA TYR A 32 2.33 -4.89 -15.58
C TYR A 32 2.62 -4.99 -17.10
N PRO A 33 3.87 -5.15 -17.56
CA PRO A 33 4.29 -4.88 -18.95
C PRO A 33 3.68 -5.82 -20.01
N ASN A 34 3.17 -6.99 -19.62
CA ASN A 34 2.72 -8.03 -20.55
C ASN A 34 1.20 -8.02 -20.84
N GLY A 35 0.48 -6.96 -20.49
CA GLY A 35 -0.97 -6.89 -20.70
C GLY A 35 -1.36 -6.26 -22.02
N GLU A 36 -2.32 -6.86 -22.72
CA GLU A 36 -2.93 -6.26 -23.91
C GLU A 36 -4.04 -5.26 -23.54
N LYS A 37 -4.31 -4.29 -24.41
CA LYS A 37 -5.33 -3.26 -24.16
C LYS A 37 -6.71 -3.90 -23.93
N GLY A 38 -7.27 -3.68 -22.73
CA GLY A 38 -8.58 -4.20 -22.35
C GLY A 38 -8.58 -5.65 -21.82
N GLU A 39 -7.43 -6.32 -21.81
CA GLU A 39 -7.28 -7.65 -21.23
C GLU A 39 -7.43 -7.59 -19.71
N VAL A 40 -8.23 -8.50 -19.13
CA VAL A 40 -8.38 -8.66 -17.68
C VAL A 40 -7.44 -9.74 -17.19
N ARG A 41 -6.60 -9.43 -16.21
CA ARG A 41 -5.63 -10.37 -15.62
C ARG A 41 -5.72 -10.36 -14.10
N PHE A 42 -5.46 -11.54 -13.52
CA PHE A 42 -5.34 -11.74 -12.08
C PHE A 42 -3.92 -12.18 -11.75
N LEU A 43 -3.22 -11.40 -10.95
CA LEU A 43 -1.80 -11.58 -10.66
C LEU A 43 -1.56 -11.61 -9.16
N GLY A 44 -0.48 -12.27 -8.75
CA GLY A 44 -0.04 -12.26 -7.36
C GLY A 44 1.47 -12.20 -7.29
N LEU A 45 1.97 -11.02 -6.92
CA LEU A 45 3.38 -10.66 -6.92
C LEU A 45 3.85 -10.48 -5.48
N THR A 46 5.09 -10.85 -5.20
CA THR A 46 5.68 -10.57 -3.89
C THR A 46 5.95 -9.08 -3.80
N VAL A 47 5.47 -8.45 -2.73
CA VAL A 47 5.68 -7.03 -2.44
C VAL A 47 6.39 -6.86 -1.11
N THR A 48 7.37 -5.97 -1.09
CA THR A 48 8.12 -5.61 0.11
C THR A 48 7.95 -4.13 0.38
N TYR A 49 7.39 -3.78 1.54
CA TYR A 49 7.35 -2.42 2.06
C TYR A 49 8.48 -2.22 3.05
N GLN A 50 9.14 -1.06 3.01
CA GLN A 50 10.13 -0.64 3.98
C GLN A 50 9.76 0.75 4.46
N PHE A 51 9.22 0.84 5.68
CA PHE A 51 8.92 2.10 6.33
C PHE A 51 10.09 2.51 7.22
N ASP A 52 10.67 3.68 6.97
CA ASP A 52 11.90 4.17 7.61
C ASP A 52 11.71 5.49 8.35
N LYS A 53 10.56 6.15 8.18
CA LYS A 53 10.23 7.40 8.88
C LYS A 53 8.82 7.35 9.45
N GLN A 54 8.68 7.80 10.68
CA GLN A 54 7.38 7.95 11.33
C GLN A 54 7.41 9.14 12.30
N SER A 55 6.37 9.95 12.26
CA SER A 55 6.14 11.06 13.17
C SER A 55 4.64 11.21 13.45
N ASN A 56 4.26 11.06 14.73
CA ASN A 56 2.87 11.01 15.15
C ASN A 56 2.07 9.98 14.34
N ARG A 57 1.11 10.44 13.52
CA ARG A 57 0.26 9.61 12.67
C ARG A 57 0.80 9.44 11.25
N ALA A 58 1.81 10.21 10.86
CA ALA A 58 2.38 10.18 9.52
C ALA A 58 3.58 9.24 9.47
N PHE A 59 3.76 8.57 8.34
CA PHE A 59 4.92 7.72 8.07
C PHE A 59 5.28 7.76 6.59
N ALA A 60 6.50 7.35 6.26
CA ALA A 60 6.99 7.27 4.90
C ALA A 60 7.94 6.09 4.74
N GLY A 61 8.15 5.71 3.49
CA GLY A 61 9.05 4.65 3.13
C GLY A 61 9.03 4.37 1.63
N THR A 62 9.27 3.12 1.28
CA THR A 62 9.19 2.62 -0.10
C THR A 62 8.45 1.30 -0.15
N PHE A 63 7.90 0.96 -1.30
CA PHE A 63 7.60 -0.44 -1.62
C PHE A 63 8.37 -0.88 -2.86
N THR A 64 8.62 -2.17 -2.96
CA THR A 64 9.29 -2.82 -4.09
C THR A 64 8.46 -4.01 -4.56
N ILE A 65 8.20 -4.06 -5.86
CA ILE A 65 7.50 -5.15 -6.55
C ILE A 65 8.16 -5.38 -7.90
N GLU A 66 8.46 -6.63 -8.27
CA GLU A 66 9.13 -6.98 -9.54
C GLU A 66 10.40 -6.13 -9.83
N GLY A 67 11.17 -5.77 -8.79
CA GLY A 67 12.37 -4.93 -8.92
C GLY A 67 12.12 -3.43 -9.10
N HIS A 68 10.87 -2.98 -9.15
CA HIS A 68 10.48 -1.57 -9.17
C HIS A 68 10.26 -1.05 -7.76
N THR A 69 11.04 -0.04 -7.37
CA THR A 69 10.92 0.63 -6.07
C THR A 69 10.25 2.00 -6.21
N VAL A 70 9.26 2.27 -5.37
CA VAL A 70 8.48 3.52 -5.37
C VAL A 70 8.38 4.09 -3.95
N GLN A 71 8.51 5.42 -3.83
CA GLN A 71 8.30 6.13 -2.56
C GLN A 71 6.82 6.19 -2.23
N ILE A 72 6.49 5.93 -0.96
CA ILE A 72 5.13 5.93 -0.45
C ILE A 72 5.05 6.76 0.84
N VAL A 73 3.97 7.50 1.00
CA VAL A 73 3.65 8.25 2.23
C VAL A 73 2.34 7.77 2.80
N GLY A 74 2.23 7.74 4.12
CA GLY A 74 1.06 7.23 4.83
C GLY A 74 0.65 8.08 6.00
N SER A 75 -0.62 7.98 6.36
CA SER A 75 -1.15 8.56 7.59
C SER A 75 -2.22 7.68 8.20
N PHE A 76 -2.10 7.45 9.50
CA PHE A 76 -3.17 6.87 10.31
C PHE A 76 -4.38 7.80 10.38
N SER A 77 -5.56 7.18 10.37
CA SER A 77 -6.83 7.81 10.67
C SER A 77 -6.94 8.11 12.18
N ARG A 78 -8.05 8.72 12.62
CA ARG A 78 -8.30 9.00 14.03
C ARG A 78 -8.35 7.74 14.90
N ASP A 79 -8.71 6.60 14.33
CA ASP A 79 -8.80 5.32 15.04
C ASP A 79 -7.42 4.71 15.40
N LEU A 80 -6.34 5.20 14.77
CA LEU A 80 -4.98 4.70 14.88
C LEU A 80 -4.81 3.21 14.53
N MET A 81 -5.79 2.65 13.82
CA MET A 81 -5.82 1.26 13.39
C MET A 81 -5.91 1.15 11.87
N SER A 82 -6.43 2.17 11.20
CA SER A 82 -6.53 2.25 9.76
C SER A 82 -5.96 3.56 9.24
N GLY A 83 -5.86 3.70 7.92
CA GLY A 83 -5.43 4.95 7.31
C GLY A 83 -5.30 4.85 5.81
N THR A 84 -4.63 5.85 5.25
CA THR A 84 -4.37 5.95 3.81
C THR A 84 -2.88 6.00 3.57
N MET A 85 -2.45 5.44 2.45
CA MET A 85 -1.16 5.75 1.85
C MET A 85 -1.38 6.25 0.43
N ALA A 86 -0.37 6.92 -0.12
CA ALA A 86 -0.39 7.35 -1.50
C ALA A 86 1.04 7.35 -2.04
N ASP A 87 1.13 7.09 -3.33
CA ASP A 87 2.33 7.28 -4.11
C ASP A 87 1.97 8.02 -5.42
N LYS A 88 2.82 7.90 -6.42
CA LYS A 88 2.63 8.54 -7.72
C LYS A 88 1.67 7.77 -8.66
N ASP A 89 1.37 6.52 -8.33
CA ASP A 89 0.66 5.56 -9.18
C ASP A 89 -0.78 5.35 -8.68
N GLY A 90 -1.08 5.55 -7.39
CA GLY A 90 -2.45 5.53 -6.87
C GLY A 90 -2.57 5.77 -5.37
N ILE A 91 -3.71 5.32 -4.83
CA ILE A 91 -4.06 5.47 -3.41
C ILE A 91 -4.18 4.09 -2.80
N TYR A 92 -3.75 4.01 -1.54
CA TYR A 92 -3.85 2.83 -0.73
C TYR A 92 -4.69 3.12 0.51
N THR A 93 -5.38 2.11 1.00
CA THR A 93 -5.89 2.08 2.37
C THR A 93 -5.21 0.97 3.13
N PHE A 94 -4.96 1.16 4.42
CA PHE A 94 -4.43 0.09 5.25
C PHE A 94 -5.21 -0.08 6.54
N LYS A 95 -5.08 -1.27 7.14
CA LYS A 95 -5.62 -1.61 8.45
C LYS A 95 -4.65 -2.52 9.19
N MET A 96 -4.28 -2.14 10.40
CA MET A 96 -3.54 -2.99 11.33
C MET A 96 -4.48 -4.07 11.90
N SER A 97 -4.13 -5.35 11.77
CA SER A 97 -4.78 -6.45 12.48
C SER A 97 -3.98 -6.91 13.71
N GLY A 98 -2.68 -6.57 13.75
CA GLY A 98 -1.80 -6.82 14.89
C GLY A 98 -0.53 -5.97 14.82
N PRO A 99 0.39 -6.08 15.79
CA PRO A 99 1.65 -5.32 15.79
C PRO A 99 2.54 -5.59 14.57
N ASN A 100 2.42 -6.78 13.97
CA ASN A 100 3.22 -7.25 12.86
C ASN A 100 2.37 -7.69 11.67
N GLU A 101 1.09 -7.31 11.64
CA GLU A 101 0.17 -7.66 10.55
C GLU A 101 -0.61 -6.42 10.11
N MET A 102 -0.59 -6.18 8.80
CA MET A 102 -1.29 -5.07 8.16
C MET A 102 -1.95 -5.56 6.88
N SER A 103 -3.22 -5.23 6.70
CA SER A 103 -3.93 -5.38 5.43
C SER A 103 -3.79 -4.10 4.64
N VAL A 104 -3.48 -4.19 3.35
CA VAL A 104 -3.28 -3.08 2.42
C VAL A 104 -4.15 -3.33 1.20
N CYS A 105 -4.92 -2.32 0.80
CA CYS A 105 -5.59 -2.30 -0.49
C CYS A 105 -5.08 -1.14 -1.32
N PHE A 106 -4.88 -1.37 -2.60
CA PHE A 106 -4.45 -0.38 -3.58
C PHE A 106 -5.51 -0.21 -4.66
N ALA A 107 -5.68 1.02 -5.14
CA ALA A 107 -6.47 1.29 -6.32
C ALA A 107 -5.84 2.41 -7.16
N SER A 108 -5.85 2.19 -8.47
CA SER A 108 -5.59 3.23 -9.45
C SER A 108 -6.54 3.09 -10.64
N THR A 109 -6.81 4.22 -11.28
CA THR A 109 -7.59 4.27 -12.53
C THR A 109 -6.72 3.98 -13.76
N THR A 110 -5.41 3.87 -13.59
CA THR A 110 -4.45 3.56 -14.65
C THR A 110 -3.32 2.68 -14.15
N THR A 111 -2.87 1.74 -14.97
CA THR A 111 -1.64 0.95 -14.81
C THR A 111 -0.39 1.68 -15.27
N ASP A 112 -0.55 2.84 -15.92
CA ASP A 112 0.55 3.73 -16.32
C ASP A 112 0.12 5.20 -16.21
N ARG A 113 0.77 5.94 -15.30
CA ARG A 113 0.48 7.36 -15.08
C ARG A 113 0.74 8.26 -16.30
N TYR A 114 1.51 7.80 -17.27
CA TYR A 114 1.82 8.52 -18.50
C TYR A 114 0.93 8.10 -19.69
N ASP A 115 0.32 6.92 -19.64
CA ASP A 115 -0.63 6.45 -20.65
C ASP A 115 -2.06 6.41 -20.10
N LYS A 116 -2.86 7.41 -20.48
CA LYS A 116 -4.26 7.52 -20.07
C LYS A 116 -5.18 6.46 -20.69
N SER A 117 -4.69 5.67 -21.65
CA SER A 117 -5.42 4.55 -22.23
C SER A 117 -5.18 3.22 -21.53
N ALA A 118 -4.21 3.19 -20.61
CA ALA A 118 -3.94 2.06 -19.74
C ALA A 118 -5.09 1.89 -18.72
N GLY A 119 -5.43 0.64 -18.40
CA GLY A 119 -6.63 0.33 -17.63
C GLY A 119 -6.41 0.40 -16.12
N PRO A 120 -7.46 0.23 -15.30
CA PRO A 120 -7.35 0.30 -13.85
C PRO A 120 -6.65 -0.92 -13.25
N VAL A 121 -6.27 -0.75 -11.98
CA VAL A 121 -5.80 -1.83 -11.09
C VAL A 121 -6.44 -1.67 -9.72
N ALA A 122 -6.85 -2.80 -9.14
CA ALA A 122 -7.30 -2.90 -7.76
C ALA A 122 -6.70 -4.13 -7.09
N ASP A 123 -6.36 -4.02 -5.82
CA ASP A 123 -5.67 -5.06 -5.06
C ASP A 123 -6.01 -4.94 -3.56
N CYS A 124 -6.03 -6.06 -2.87
CA CYS A 124 -6.03 -6.15 -1.41
C CYS A 124 -5.19 -7.36 -0.99
N HIS A 125 -4.23 -7.14 -0.10
CA HIS A 125 -3.35 -8.18 0.43
C HIS A 125 -2.93 -7.89 1.87
N ASP A 126 -2.47 -8.93 2.55
CA ASP A 126 -1.89 -8.81 3.88
C ASP A 126 -0.36 -8.83 3.80
N ILE A 127 0.28 -8.02 4.64
CA ILE A 127 1.72 -7.96 4.83
C ILE A 127 2.08 -8.23 6.29
N THR A 128 3.20 -8.94 6.47
CA THR A 128 3.73 -9.28 7.78
C THR A 128 5.09 -8.62 8.00
N ARG A 129 5.29 -8.03 9.18
CA ARG A 129 6.58 -7.45 9.55
C ARG A 129 7.61 -8.56 9.72
N GLN A 130 8.78 -8.36 9.12
CA GLN A 130 9.92 -9.25 9.27
C GLN A 130 10.66 -8.96 10.59
N ALA A 131 11.21 -10.01 11.19
CA ALA A 131 11.95 -9.94 12.45
C ALA A 131 13.34 -9.29 12.28
#